data_AF-A0AAJ7SK92-F1
#
_entry.id   AF-A0AAJ7SK92-F1
#
_cell.length_a   1.000
_cell.length_b   1.000
_cell.length_c   1.000
_cell.angle_alpha   90.00
_cell.angle_beta   90.00
_cell.angle_gamma   90.00
#
_symmetry.space_group_name_H-M   'P 1'
#
loop_
_entity.id
_entity.type
_entity.pdbx_description
1 polymer ?
#
loop_
_entity_poly.entity_id
_entity_poly.type
_entity_poly.pdbx_seq_one_letter_code
_entity_poly.pdbx_strand_id
1 'polypeptide(L)'
;MYRGDACLWCDGVSASRLTFSEALGDVICRHGETEPTTAPLCLVLAHAVFAGSGAHGKAAEALCCQGRVQGALAYVHTCDSFSMEDCIYLVLRCASVELVRGLTQGWRGRLPMLSLGLVASVLVSAQRTCYAMQLLRAIYSCGPDCLREAIEHDAVCPSPGWRGLAEECERHSCSDLATAIIAAVAPMPLRRLDHDEGWAETAGDAQLPKGRDNSEGRSLMEHVFY
;
A
#
# COMPACT_ATOMS: atom_id res chain seq x y z
N MET A 1 -46.08 0.22 53.80
CA MET A 1 -44.70 -0.31 53.75
C MET A 1 -44.22 -0.12 52.32
N TYR A 2 -43.14 0.63 52.14
CA TYR A 2 -42.73 1.30 50.90
C TYR A 2 -42.18 0.34 49.83
N ARG A 3 -42.53 0.64 48.57
CA ARG A 3 -41.75 0.65 47.31
C ARG A 3 -40.79 -0.52 47.03
N GLY A 4 -40.83 -1.21 45.89
CA GLY A 4 -41.20 -0.71 44.57
C GLY A 4 -40.16 0.23 43.98
N ASP A 5 -38.86 -0.11 44.00
CA ASP A 5 -37.79 0.74 43.44
C ASP A 5 -36.57 -0.06 42.86
N ALA A 6 -36.64 -1.38 42.69
CA ALA A 6 -35.50 -2.16 42.19
C ALA A 6 -35.48 -2.33 40.65
N CYS A 7 -36.63 -2.25 39.96
CA CYS A 7 -36.70 -2.51 38.52
C CYS A 7 -36.48 -1.26 37.65
N LEU A 8 -36.63 -0.06 38.21
CA LEU A 8 -36.46 1.21 37.48
C LEU A 8 -34.98 1.60 37.27
N TRP A 9 -34.06 1.05 38.07
CA TRP A 9 -32.62 1.29 37.88
C TRP A 9 -32.05 0.47 36.72
N CYS A 10 -32.57 -0.73 36.48
CA CYS A 10 -32.15 -1.54 35.33
C CYS A 10 -32.69 -0.96 34.02
N ASP A 11 -33.92 -0.43 34.02
CA ASP A 11 -34.53 0.16 32.82
C ASP A 11 -33.98 1.56 32.49
N GLY A 12 -33.56 2.34 33.50
CA GLY A 12 -32.98 3.68 33.32
C GLY A 12 -31.52 3.68 32.83
N VAL A 13 -30.73 2.67 33.21
CA VAL A 13 -29.33 2.52 32.72
C VAL A 13 -29.31 2.02 31.27
N SER A 14 -30.37 1.35 30.80
CA SER A 14 -30.57 1.01 29.39
C SER A 14 -31.13 2.15 28.53
N ALA A 15 -31.58 3.27 29.12
CA ALA A 15 -32.25 4.35 28.40
C ALA A 15 -31.29 5.44 27.88
N SER A 16 -30.12 5.63 28.49
CA SER A 16 -29.04 6.45 27.93
C SER A 16 -28.13 5.59 27.06
N ARG A 17 -28.68 5.09 25.94
CA ARG A 17 -27.88 4.54 24.84
C ARG A 17 -26.95 5.67 24.38
N LEU A 18 -25.72 5.70 24.89
CA LEU A 18 -24.68 6.57 24.36
C LEU A 18 -24.61 6.30 22.87
N THR A 19 -25.10 7.25 22.07
CA THR A 19 -25.03 7.15 20.62
C THR A 19 -23.57 7.31 20.23
N PHE A 20 -22.97 6.24 19.71
CA PHE A 20 -21.64 6.31 19.15
C PHE A 20 -21.64 7.33 18.02
N SER A 21 -20.73 8.29 18.13
CA SER A 21 -20.54 9.35 17.16
C SER A 21 -19.07 9.74 17.15
N GLU A 22 -18.60 10.23 16.02
CA GLU A 22 -17.24 10.73 15.89
C GLU A 22 -16.95 11.85 16.92
N ALA A 23 -17.91 12.76 17.13
CA ALA A 23 -17.78 13.84 18.10
C ALA A 23 -17.59 13.33 19.54
N LEU A 24 -18.26 12.25 19.93
CA LEU A 24 -18.07 11.63 21.25
C LEU A 24 -16.66 11.05 21.39
N GLY A 25 -16.14 10.37 20.35
CA GLY A 25 -14.78 9.87 20.33
C GLY A 25 -13.75 11.00 20.47
N ASP A 26 -13.95 12.11 19.77
CA ASP A 26 -13.09 13.30 19.85
C ASP A 26 -13.10 13.95 21.24
N VAL A 27 -14.25 13.96 21.95
CA VAL A 27 -14.32 14.42 23.35
C VAL A 27 -13.51 13.51 24.27
N ILE A 28 -13.61 12.19 24.09
CA ILE A 28 -12.86 11.22 24.90
C ILE A 28 -11.35 11.38 24.67
N CYS A 29 -10.90 11.51 23.42
CA CYS A 29 -9.49 11.75 23.10
C CYS A 29 -8.97 13.02 23.77
N ARG A 30 -9.68 14.14 23.64
CA ARG A 30 -9.30 15.42 24.27
C ARG A 30 -9.20 15.32 25.79
N HIS A 31 -10.10 14.57 26.42
CA HIS A 31 -10.00 14.33 27.86
C HIS A 31 -8.73 13.55 28.22
N GLY A 32 -8.40 12.51 27.45
CA GLY A 32 -7.15 11.74 27.62
C GLY A 32 -5.88 12.58 27.43
N GLU A 33 -5.90 13.57 26.55
CA GLU A 33 -4.78 14.51 26.36
C GLU A 33 -4.56 15.40 27.60
N THR A 34 -5.64 15.75 28.32
CA THR A 34 -5.55 16.56 29.54
C THR A 34 -5.21 15.76 30.79
N GLU A 35 -5.48 14.45 30.80
CA GLU A 35 -5.33 13.57 31.97
C GLU A 35 -4.46 12.34 31.64
N PRO A 36 -3.13 12.43 31.83
CA PRO A 36 -2.19 11.36 31.45
C PRO A 36 -2.48 10.00 32.10
N THR A 37 -3.06 10.00 33.31
CA THR A 37 -3.39 8.77 34.04
C THR A 37 -4.52 7.98 33.39
N THR A 38 -5.47 8.66 32.75
CA THR A 38 -6.62 8.06 32.06
C THR A 38 -6.42 7.96 30.56
N ALA A 39 -5.37 8.57 29.99
CA ALA A 39 -5.10 8.57 28.55
C ALA A 39 -5.18 7.17 27.89
N PRO A 40 -4.61 6.09 28.45
CA PRO A 40 -4.73 4.76 27.84
C PRO A 40 -6.18 4.26 27.79
N LEU A 41 -6.96 4.50 28.86
CA LEU A 41 -8.38 4.13 28.90
C LEU A 41 -9.19 4.96 27.91
N CYS A 42 -8.92 6.27 27.82
CA CYS A 42 -9.54 7.15 26.84
C CYS A 42 -9.31 6.65 25.41
N LEU A 43 -8.09 6.23 25.06
CA LEU A 43 -7.81 5.69 23.72
C LEU A 43 -8.58 4.39 23.44
N VAL A 44 -8.72 3.50 24.43
CA VAL A 44 -9.51 2.27 24.28
C VAL A 44 -10.99 2.58 24.06
N LEU A 45 -11.54 3.52 24.85
CA LEU A 45 -12.93 3.95 24.71
C LEU A 45 -13.17 4.69 23.39
N ALA A 46 -12.27 5.57 22.99
CA ALA A 46 -12.34 6.29 21.72
C ALA A 46 -12.32 5.33 20.52
N HIS A 47 -11.45 4.32 20.54
CA HIS A 47 -11.45 3.27 19.51
C HIS A 47 -12.83 2.62 19.36
N ALA A 48 -13.45 2.20 20.47
CA ALA A 48 -14.77 1.55 20.43
C ALA A 48 -15.86 2.49 19.89
N VAL A 49 -15.83 3.77 20.30
CA VAL A 49 -16.79 4.78 19.82
C VAL A 49 -16.62 5.05 18.34
N PHE A 50 -15.39 5.28 17.86
CA PHE A 50 -15.11 5.53 16.45
C PHE A 50 -15.45 4.33 15.56
N ALA A 51 -15.09 3.11 16.00
CA ALA A 51 -15.42 1.90 15.27
C ALA A 51 -16.94 1.71 15.17
N GLY A 52 -17.67 1.94 16.27
CA GLY A 52 -19.12 1.86 16.31
C GLY A 52 -19.85 2.98 15.57
N SER A 53 -19.18 4.12 15.30
CA SER A 53 -19.74 5.24 14.53
C SER A 53 -19.34 5.23 13.05
N GLY A 54 -18.53 4.28 12.59
CA GLY A 54 -18.03 4.21 11.22
C GLY A 54 -16.85 5.14 10.92
N ALA A 55 -16.27 5.81 11.92
CA ALA A 55 -15.09 6.66 11.77
C ALA A 55 -13.81 5.80 11.78
N HIS A 56 -13.67 4.92 10.79
CA HIS A 56 -12.69 3.83 10.82
C HIS A 56 -11.23 4.30 10.85
N GLY A 57 -10.87 5.36 10.13
CA GLY A 57 -9.55 5.97 10.20
C GLY A 57 -9.14 6.40 11.62
N LYS A 58 -10.05 7.08 12.34
CA LYS A 58 -9.84 7.47 13.74
C LYS A 58 -9.81 6.29 14.69
N ALA A 59 -10.61 5.25 14.43
CA ALA A 59 -10.58 4.01 15.20
C ALA A 59 -9.21 3.30 15.10
N ALA A 60 -8.62 3.26 13.90
CA ALA A 60 -7.29 2.71 13.69
C ALA A 60 -6.18 3.60 14.27
N GLU A 61 -6.30 4.93 14.15
CA GLU A 61 -5.38 5.89 14.80
C GLU A 61 -5.33 5.66 16.30
N ALA A 62 -6.49 5.48 16.96
CA ALA A 62 -6.54 5.23 18.40
C ALA A 62 -5.76 3.97 18.80
N LEU A 63 -5.76 2.91 17.98
CA LEU A 63 -4.93 1.71 18.20
C LEU A 63 -3.44 2.00 18.02
N CYS A 64 -3.07 2.77 17.00
CA CYS A 64 -1.69 3.22 16.80
C CYS A 64 -1.19 4.06 17.98
N CYS A 65 -2.00 4.99 18.50
CA CYS A 65 -1.68 5.80 19.67
C CYS A 65 -1.53 4.98 20.96
N GLN A 66 -2.18 3.80 21.04
CA GLN A 66 -1.94 2.83 22.12
C GLN A 66 -0.64 2.02 21.95
N GLY A 67 0.15 2.27 20.89
CA GLY A 67 1.30 1.44 20.52
C GLY A 67 0.92 0.08 19.91
N ARG A 68 -0.36 -0.11 19.54
CA ARG A 68 -0.89 -1.39 19.04
C ARG A 68 -0.95 -1.42 17.51
N VAL A 69 0.18 -1.19 16.84
CA VAL A 69 0.26 -1.17 15.36
C VAL A 69 -0.27 -2.46 14.72
N GLN A 70 0.10 -3.63 15.27
CA GLN A 70 -0.44 -4.92 14.80
C GLN A 70 -1.95 -5.05 14.99
N GLY A 71 -2.51 -4.43 16.04
CA GLY A 71 -3.95 -4.35 16.24
C GLY A 71 -4.63 -3.43 15.23
N ALA A 72 -4.00 -2.29 14.91
CA ALA A 72 -4.48 -1.38 13.87
C ALA A 72 -4.49 -2.07 12.49
N LEU A 73 -3.41 -2.76 12.11
CA LEU A 73 -3.35 -3.55 10.87
C LEU A 73 -4.41 -4.65 10.83
N ALA A 74 -4.60 -5.38 11.94
CA ALA A 74 -5.67 -6.36 12.02
C ALA A 74 -7.04 -5.72 11.76
N TYR A 75 -7.35 -4.62 12.44
CA TYR A 75 -8.61 -3.89 12.27
C TYR A 75 -8.81 -3.42 10.83
N VAL A 76 -7.82 -2.71 10.26
CA VAL A 76 -7.82 -2.20 8.88
C VAL A 76 -8.15 -3.30 7.88
N HIS A 77 -7.51 -4.47 8.03
CA HIS A 77 -7.71 -5.58 7.11
C HIS A 77 -9.00 -6.39 7.36
N THR A 78 -9.56 -6.38 8.57
CA THR A 78 -10.80 -7.12 8.87
C THR A 78 -12.07 -6.29 8.74
N CYS A 79 -11.95 -4.98 8.64
CA CYS A 79 -13.08 -4.06 8.52
C CYS A 79 -13.45 -3.88 7.05
N ASP A 80 -14.55 -4.47 6.61
CA ASP A 80 -14.99 -4.44 5.20
C ASP A 80 -15.29 -3.02 4.69
N SER A 81 -15.63 -2.10 5.60
CA SER A 81 -15.90 -0.69 5.31
C SER A 81 -14.66 0.22 5.43
N PHE A 82 -13.46 -0.34 5.61
CA PHE A 82 -12.23 0.46 5.70
C PHE A 82 -11.81 0.95 4.32
N SER A 83 -11.84 2.26 4.12
CA SER A 83 -11.61 2.86 2.80
C SER A 83 -10.14 3.16 2.51
N MET A 84 -9.83 3.47 1.25
CA MET A 84 -8.53 4.02 0.86
C MET A 84 -8.27 5.38 1.54
N GLU A 85 -9.30 6.21 1.70
CA GLU A 85 -9.20 7.50 2.40
C GLU A 85 -8.82 7.30 3.87
N ASP A 86 -9.39 6.30 4.55
CA ASP A 86 -9.01 5.93 5.91
C ASP A 86 -7.55 5.45 5.99
N CYS A 87 -7.07 4.73 4.98
CA CYS A 87 -5.67 4.28 4.93
C CYS A 87 -4.72 5.49 4.78
N ILE A 88 -5.05 6.42 3.87
CA ILE A 88 -4.27 7.66 3.67
C ILE A 88 -4.28 8.52 4.94
N TYR A 89 -5.45 8.66 5.57
CA TYR A 89 -5.60 9.35 6.86
C TYR A 89 -4.64 8.75 7.90
N LEU A 90 -4.65 7.42 8.04
CA LEU A 90 -3.83 6.72 9.02
C LEU A 90 -2.33 6.88 8.73
N VAL A 91 -1.91 6.83 7.46
CA VAL A 91 -0.52 7.11 7.06
C VAL A 91 -0.11 8.53 7.45
N LEU A 92 -0.95 9.52 7.19
CA LEU A 92 -0.66 10.91 7.53
C LEU A 92 -0.65 11.18 9.03
N ARG A 93 -1.36 10.39 9.84
CA ARG A 93 -1.44 10.58 11.29
C ARG A 93 -0.42 9.76 12.06
N CYS A 94 -0.18 8.52 11.64
CA CYS A 94 0.54 7.51 12.41
C CYS A 94 1.69 6.84 11.63
N ALA A 95 2.29 7.52 10.65
CA ALA A 95 3.38 6.99 9.83
C ALA A 95 4.47 6.28 10.65
N SER A 96 4.42 4.95 10.66
CA SER A 96 5.48 4.07 11.15
C SER A 96 5.84 3.10 10.02
N VAL A 97 7.11 2.67 9.98
CA VAL A 97 7.58 1.74 8.94
C VAL A 97 6.74 0.46 8.94
N GLU A 98 6.39 -0.05 10.11
CA GLU A 98 5.58 -1.27 10.27
C GLU A 98 4.16 -1.10 9.72
N LEU A 99 3.49 0.00 10.08
CA LEU A 99 2.14 0.30 9.58
C LEU A 99 2.15 0.44 8.05
N VAL A 100 3.07 1.26 7.52
CA VAL A 100 3.11 1.53 6.10
C VAL A 100 3.46 0.27 5.30
N ARG A 101 4.38 -0.56 5.79
CA ARG A 101 4.68 -1.85 5.15
C ARG A 101 3.47 -2.77 5.13
N GLY A 102 2.72 -2.88 6.24
CA GLY A 102 1.49 -3.67 6.26
C GLY A 102 0.45 -3.19 5.23
N LEU A 103 0.36 -1.88 5.00
CA LEU A 103 -0.55 -1.30 4.01
C LEU A 103 -0.06 -1.43 2.57
N THR A 104 1.26 -1.42 2.33
CA THR A 104 1.85 -1.33 0.97
C THR A 104 2.46 -2.62 0.44
N GLN A 105 2.81 -3.57 1.31
CA GLN A 105 3.40 -4.88 0.95
C GLN A 105 2.45 -6.04 1.26
N GLY A 106 1.26 -5.74 1.80
CA GLY A 106 0.33 -6.73 2.30
C GLY A 106 0.64 -7.16 3.73
N TRP A 107 -0.31 -7.85 4.35
CA TRP A 107 -0.22 -8.25 5.75
C TRP A 107 -0.90 -9.60 5.96
N ARG A 108 -0.16 -10.56 6.54
CA ARG A 108 -0.64 -11.92 6.84
C ARG A 108 -1.37 -12.60 5.68
N GLY A 109 -0.79 -12.53 4.48
CA GLY A 109 -1.34 -13.14 3.27
C GLY A 109 -2.47 -12.33 2.60
N ARG A 110 -2.81 -11.15 3.13
CA ARG A 110 -3.70 -10.21 2.45
C ARG A 110 -2.92 -9.31 1.51
N LEU A 111 -3.58 -8.91 0.42
CA LEU A 111 -3.03 -8.01 -0.58
C LEU A 111 -2.75 -6.61 0.02
N PRO A 112 -1.82 -5.85 -0.58
CA PRO A 112 -1.64 -4.44 -0.27
C PRO A 112 -2.96 -3.65 -0.40
N MET A 113 -3.19 -2.72 0.52
CA MET A 113 -4.32 -1.80 0.48
C MET A 113 -3.96 -0.45 -0.16
N LEU A 114 -2.67 -0.12 -0.18
CA LEU A 114 -2.14 1.10 -0.77
C LEU A 114 -0.97 0.79 -1.69
N SER A 115 -0.83 1.61 -2.73
CA SER A 115 0.39 1.66 -3.54
C SER A 115 1.53 2.30 -2.75
N LEU A 116 2.73 1.75 -2.89
CA LEU A 116 3.92 2.26 -2.22
C LEU A 116 4.29 3.66 -2.73
N GLY A 117 4.32 3.85 -4.04
CA GLY A 117 4.62 5.12 -4.69
C GLY A 117 3.58 6.17 -4.35
N LEU A 118 2.29 5.81 -4.32
CA LEU A 118 1.23 6.72 -3.86
C LEU A 118 1.47 7.19 -2.42
N VAL A 119 1.79 6.27 -1.50
CA VAL A 119 2.07 6.61 -0.10
C VAL A 119 3.28 7.53 0.02
N ALA A 120 4.38 7.20 -0.68
CA ALA A 120 5.58 8.03 -0.69
C ALA A 120 5.27 9.44 -1.22
N SER A 121 4.52 9.56 -2.32
CA SER A 121 4.10 10.85 -2.88
C SER A 121 3.23 11.64 -1.92
N VAL A 122 2.23 11.02 -1.29
CA VAL A 122 1.37 11.66 -0.29
C VAL A 122 2.19 12.21 0.88
N LEU A 123 3.15 11.43 1.39
CA LEU A 123 4.04 11.87 2.47
C LEU A 123 4.90 13.06 2.04
N VAL A 124 5.47 13.03 0.84
CA VAL A 124 6.24 14.16 0.28
C VAL A 124 5.36 15.41 0.15
N SER A 125 4.17 15.29 -0.45
CA SER A 125 3.23 16.42 -0.61
C SER A 125 2.76 16.99 0.73
N ALA A 126 2.67 16.16 1.77
CA ALA A 126 2.34 16.58 3.12
C ALA A 126 3.54 17.14 3.91
N GLN A 127 4.67 17.44 3.25
CA GLN A 127 5.93 17.91 3.85
C GLN A 127 6.50 16.94 4.91
N ARG A 128 6.22 15.64 4.75
CA ARG A 128 6.72 14.55 5.59
C ARG A 128 7.79 13.74 4.85
N THR A 129 8.64 14.42 4.07
CA THR A 129 9.66 13.78 3.23
C THR A 129 10.58 12.83 4.01
N CYS A 130 10.93 13.16 5.26
CA CYS A 130 11.76 12.27 6.08
C CYS A 130 11.12 10.87 6.29
N TYR A 131 9.80 10.80 6.47
CA TYR A 131 9.07 9.54 6.60
C TYR A 131 8.99 8.80 5.27
N ALA A 132 8.80 9.51 4.14
CA ALA A 132 8.85 8.91 2.82
C ALA A 132 10.22 8.28 2.54
N MET A 133 11.32 8.99 2.86
CA MET A 133 12.67 8.48 2.69
C MET A 133 12.95 7.27 3.59
N GLN A 134 12.54 7.31 4.87
CA GLN A 134 12.69 6.18 5.78
C GLN A 134 11.93 4.95 5.28
N LEU A 135 10.72 5.13 4.75
CA LEU A 135 9.94 4.05 4.16
C LEU A 135 10.68 3.41 2.98
N LEU A 136 11.08 4.22 1.99
CA LEU A 136 11.79 3.72 0.80
C LEU A 136 13.11 3.05 1.20
N ARG A 137 13.83 3.62 2.18
CA ARG A 137 15.05 3.04 2.75
C ARG A 137 14.82 1.69 3.40
N ALA A 138 13.73 1.53 4.16
CA ALA A 138 13.42 0.27 4.82
C ALA A 138 13.20 -0.86 3.81
N ILE A 139 12.58 -0.54 2.67
CA ILE A 139 12.33 -1.49 1.58
C ILE A 139 13.63 -1.79 0.83
N TYR A 140 14.38 -0.76 0.49
CA TYR A 140 15.69 -0.89 -0.15
C TYR A 140 16.68 -1.74 0.68
N SER A 141 16.61 -1.63 2.01
CA SER A 141 17.46 -2.40 2.93
C SER A 141 17.07 -3.88 3.04
N CYS A 142 15.91 -4.30 2.53
CA CYS A 142 15.50 -5.71 2.52
C CYS A 142 16.24 -6.53 1.44
N GLY A 143 16.83 -5.87 0.45
CA GLY A 143 17.57 -6.50 -0.63
C GLY A 143 17.60 -5.64 -1.89
N PRO A 144 18.56 -5.86 -2.80
CA PRO A 144 18.76 -5.04 -3.99
C PRO A 144 17.55 -5.06 -4.93
N ASP A 145 16.81 -6.17 -4.98
CA ASP A 145 15.64 -6.34 -5.83
C ASP A 145 14.33 -5.92 -5.16
N CYS A 146 14.27 -5.79 -3.82
CA CYS A 146 13.01 -5.54 -3.11
C CYS A 146 12.36 -4.21 -3.52
N LEU A 147 13.16 -3.16 -3.67
CA LEU A 147 12.64 -1.86 -4.13
C LEU A 147 12.23 -1.92 -5.60
N ARG A 148 13.01 -2.62 -6.44
CA ARG A 148 12.70 -2.79 -7.87
C ARG A 148 11.39 -3.54 -8.06
N GLU A 149 11.22 -4.67 -7.39
CA GLU A 149 9.97 -5.44 -7.41
C GLU A 149 8.79 -4.61 -6.90
N ALA A 150 8.98 -3.86 -5.81
CA ALA A 150 7.92 -3.00 -5.29
C ALA A 150 7.49 -1.91 -6.30
N ILE A 151 8.44 -1.36 -7.06
CA ILE A 151 8.17 -0.39 -8.13
C ILE A 151 7.49 -1.06 -9.33
N GLU A 152 7.97 -2.23 -9.77
CA GLU A 152 7.42 -2.99 -10.90
C GLU A 152 5.97 -3.42 -10.67
N HIS A 153 5.63 -3.78 -9.43
CA HIS A 153 4.27 -4.18 -9.06
C HIS A 153 3.37 -3.00 -8.65
N ASP A 154 3.91 -1.77 -8.66
CA ASP A 154 3.13 -0.57 -8.34
C ASP A 154 2.33 -0.08 -9.56
N ALA A 155 1.17 -0.69 -9.77
CA ALA A 155 0.29 -0.33 -10.88
C ALA A 155 -0.33 1.07 -10.76
N VAL A 156 -0.31 1.69 -9.56
CA VAL A 156 -0.97 2.98 -9.30
C VAL A 156 0.00 4.15 -9.48
N CYS A 157 1.28 3.98 -9.11
CA CYS A 157 2.29 5.02 -9.27
C CYS A 157 3.05 4.82 -10.60
N PRO A 158 2.79 5.65 -11.63
CA PRO A 158 3.44 5.47 -12.93
C PRO A 158 4.91 5.92 -12.88
N SER A 159 5.66 5.56 -13.93
CA SER A 159 7.08 5.90 -14.07
C SER A 159 7.43 7.39 -13.79
N PRO A 160 6.65 8.39 -14.27
CA PRO A 160 6.93 9.79 -13.93
C PRO A 160 6.79 10.10 -12.44
N GLY A 161 5.85 9.44 -11.73
CA GLY A 161 5.67 9.59 -10.29
C GLY A 161 6.89 9.09 -9.51
N TRP A 162 7.39 7.92 -9.88
CA TRP A 162 8.63 7.39 -9.31
C TRP A 162 9.86 8.24 -9.63
N ARG A 163 9.96 8.83 -10.83
CA ARG A 163 11.04 9.79 -11.14
C ARG A 163 10.97 11.03 -10.24
N GLY A 164 9.79 11.57 -9.99
CA GLY A 164 9.62 12.67 -9.04
C GLY A 164 10.05 12.29 -7.61
N LEU A 165 9.78 11.05 -7.18
CA LEU A 165 10.30 10.54 -5.90
C LEU A 165 11.83 10.41 -5.88
N ALA A 166 12.45 10.01 -6.99
CA ALA A 166 13.91 9.97 -7.10
C ALA A 166 14.54 11.37 -7.04
N GLU A 167 13.94 12.37 -7.68
CA GLU A 167 14.37 13.77 -7.58
C GLU A 167 14.31 14.28 -6.14
N GLU A 168 13.24 13.93 -5.42
CA GLU A 168 13.13 14.28 -3.99
C GLU A 168 14.16 13.53 -3.13
N CYS A 169 14.49 12.27 -3.46
CA CYS A 169 15.59 11.55 -2.81
C CYS A 169 16.93 12.29 -2.98
N GLU A 170 17.25 12.76 -4.20
CA GLU A 170 18.48 13.53 -4.45
C GLU A 170 18.52 14.84 -3.65
N ARG A 171 17.41 15.58 -3.64
CA ARG A 171 17.28 16.82 -2.83
C ARG A 171 17.56 16.59 -1.35
N HIS A 172 17.29 15.38 -0.85
CA HIS A 172 17.49 14.97 0.53
C HIS A 172 18.77 14.13 0.75
N SER A 173 19.74 14.19 -0.17
CA SER A 173 21.03 13.49 -0.07
C SER A 173 20.91 11.96 0.03
N CYS A 174 19.84 11.39 -0.52
CA CYS A 174 19.59 9.95 -0.62
C CYS A 174 19.89 9.44 -2.04
N SER A 175 21.06 9.76 -2.57
CA SER A 175 21.41 9.52 -3.99
C SER A 175 21.47 8.04 -4.38
N ASP A 176 21.77 7.15 -3.45
CA ASP A 176 21.70 5.71 -3.68
C ASP A 176 20.25 5.21 -3.88
N LEU A 177 19.31 5.71 -3.08
CA LEU A 177 17.88 5.45 -3.28
C LEU A 177 17.40 6.04 -4.61
N ALA A 178 17.78 7.28 -4.92
CA ALA A 178 17.42 7.91 -6.19
C ALA A 178 17.91 7.08 -7.38
N THR A 179 19.18 6.67 -7.35
CA THR A 179 19.78 5.82 -8.39
C THR A 179 19.04 4.49 -8.54
N ALA A 180 18.69 3.85 -7.42
CA ALA A 180 17.94 2.59 -7.43
C ALA A 180 16.54 2.76 -8.03
N ILE A 181 15.83 3.84 -7.69
CA ILE A 181 14.51 4.15 -8.25
C ILE A 181 14.62 4.41 -9.76
N ILE A 182 15.58 5.24 -10.20
CA ILE A 182 15.77 5.53 -11.62
C ILE A 182 16.11 4.25 -12.41
N ALA A 183 16.95 3.38 -11.86
CA ALA A 183 17.29 2.11 -12.48
C ALA A 183 16.07 1.18 -12.60
N ALA A 184 15.22 1.11 -11.58
CA ALA A 184 14.00 0.29 -11.59
C ALA A 184 12.94 0.80 -12.57
N VAL A 185 12.88 2.12 -12.80
CA VAL A 185 11.90 2.77 -13.68
C VAL A 185 12.40 2.89 -15.13
N ALA A 186 13.70 2.65 -15.36
CA ALA A 186 14.27 2.66 -16.70
C ALA A 186 13.66 1.53 -17.55
N PRO A 187 13.33 1.77 -18.83
CA PRO A 187 12.92 0.70 -19.71
C PRO A 187 14.02 -0.36 -19.75
N MET A 188 13.65 -1.62 -19.50
CA MET A 188 14.58 -2.74 -19.54
C MET A 188 15.32 -2.69 -20.89
N PRO A 189 16.67 -2.72 -20.92
CA PRO A 189 17.36 -2.77 -22.19
C PRO A 189 16.88 -4.03 -22.92
N LEU A 190 16.32 -3.84 -24.12
CA LEU A 190 16.00 -4.94 -25.02
C LEU A 190 17.23 -5.84 -25.06
N ARG A 191 17.10 -7.08 -24.56
CA ARG A 191 18.14 -8.09 -24.74
C ARG A 191 18.46 -8.10 -26.22
N ARG A 192 19.68 -7.70 -26.60
CA ARG A 192 20.19 -7.92 -27.95
C ARG A 192 20.00 -9.40 -28.22
N LEU A 193 19.10 -9.72 -29.14
CA LEU A 193 19.17 -11.00 -29.84
C LEU A 193 20.47 -10.91 -30.63
N ASP A 194 21.55 -11.45 -30.06
CA ASP A 194 22.79 -11.66 -30.79
C ASP A 194 22.47 -12.67 -31.89
N HIS A 195 22.11 -12.17 -33.06
CA HIS A 195 22.20 -12.94 -34.29
C HIS A 195 23.67 -12.89 -34.73
N ASP A 196 24.39 -13.94 -34.35
CA ASP A 196 25.53 -14.47 -35.09
C ASP A 196 25.15 -14.59 -36.57
N GLU A 197 25.75 -13.78 -37.44
CA GLU A 197 26.05 -14.20 -38.81
C GLU A 197 27.41 -13.62 -39.21
N GLY A 198 28.47 -14.37 -38.86
CA GLY A 198 29.76 -14.26 -39.51
C GLY A 198 29.64 -14.72 -40.96
N TRP A 199 29.80 -13.79 -41.90
CA TRP A 199 29.95 -14.10 -43.31
C TRP A 199 31.36 -14.66 -43.53
N ALA A 200 31.51 -15.98 -43.42
CA ALA A 200 32.65 -16.69 -43.97
C ALA A 200 32.40 -16.87 -45.48
N GLU A 201 33.13 -16.10 -46.29
CA GLU A 201 33.34 -16.40 -47.70
C GLU A 201 34.03 -17.77 -47.83
N THR A 202 33.29 -18.77 -48.27
CA THR A 202 33.88 -19.95 -48.92
C THR A 202 33.18 -20.15 -50.25
N ALA A 203 33.76 -19.59 -51.30
CA ALA A 203 33.55 -20.03 -52.66
C ALA A 203 34.13 -21.44 -52.80
N GLY A 204 33.26 -22.42 -52.98
CA GLY A 204 33.61 -23.81 -53.23
C GLY A 204 32.47 -24.49 -53.97
N ASP A 205 32.73 -24.80 -55.23
CA ASP A 205 31.83 -25.44 -56.19
C ASP A 205 31.10 -26.67 -55.65
N ALA A 206 29.78 -26.73 -55.80
CA ALA A 206 29.03 -27.98 -56.04
C ALA A 206 27.56 -27.75 -56.42
N GLN A 207 27.29 -27.84 -57.72
CA GLN A 207 26.17 -28.56 -58.33
C GLN A 207 24.75 -28.44 -57.71
N LEU A 208 23.89 -27.65 -58.36
CA LEU A 208 22.42 -27.74 -58.27
C LEU A 208 21.90 -29.03 -58.94
N PRO A 209 21.00 -29.80 -58.30
CA PRO A 209 20.01 -30.59 -59.02
C PRO A 209 18.70 -29.83 -59.16
N LYS A 210 18.21 -29.84 -60.40
CA LYS A 210 16.96 -29.28 -60.90
C LYS A 210 15.73 -29.78 -60.13
N GLY A 211 14.87 -28.81 -59.80
CA GLY A 211 13.42 -28.79 -60.01
C GLY A 211 12.62 -30.08 -59.88
N ARG A 212 11.68 -30.07 -58.93
CA ARG A 212 10.32 -30.56 -59.17
C ARG A 212 9.31 -29.56 -58.62
N ASP A 213 8.53 -29.01 -59.55
CA ASP A 213 7.18 -28.54 -59.30
C ASP A 213 6.38 -29.61 -58.55
N ASN A 214 5.58 -29.19 -57.58
CA ASN A 214 4.19 -29.63 -57.57
C ASN A 214 3.32 -28.62 -56.81
N SER A 215 2.55 -27.89 -57.61
CA SER A 215 1.32 -27.21 -57.24
C SER A 215 0.30 -28.21 -56.68
N GLU A 216 -0.23 -27.94 -55.49
CA GLU A 216 -1.52 -28.38 -54.93
C GLU A 216 -1.53 -27.89 -53.48
N GLY A 217 -2.47 -27.16 -52.91
CA GLY A 217 -3.80 -26.70 -53.29
C GLY A 217 -4.52 -26.33 -51.98
N ARG A 218 -5.53 -25.45 -52.08
CA ARG A 218 -6.58 -25.13 -51.05
C ARG A 218 -6.10 -24.24 -49.90
N SER A 219 -6.53 -22.98 -49.78
CA SER A 219 -7.89 -22.43 -49.59
C SER A 219 -8.64 -23.02 -48.40
N LEU A 220 -8.90 -22.14 -47.42
CA LEU A 220 -10.05 -21.97 -46.51
C LEU A 220 -9.55 -21.71 -45.07
N MET A 221 -9.65 -20.49 -44.57
CA MET A 221 -10.83 -19.85 -43.94
C MET A 221 -11.04 -20.35 -42.50
N GLU A 222 -10.96 -19.37 -41.58
CA GLU A 222 -11.75 -19.20 -40.35
C GLU A 222 -12.17 -20.44 -39.54
N HIS A 223 -11.87 -20.42 -38.23
CA HIS A 223 -12.83 -20.51 -37.12
C HIS A 223 -12.03 -20.31 -35.80
N VAL A 224 -12.26 -19.25 -35.03
CA VAL A 224 -13.30 -19.05 -33.99
C VAL A 224 -13.11 -19.95 -32.75
N PHE A 225 -13.46 -19.37 -31.60
CA PHE A 225 -13.70 -19.91 -30.26
C PHE A 225 -12.54 -19.66 -29.28
N TYR A 226 -12.60 -18.58 -28.49
CA TYR A 226 -13.47 -18.25 -27.32
C TYR A 226 -12.66 -18.43 -26.04
#